data_AF-A0A962MLU1-F1
#
_entry.id   AF-A0A962MLU1-F1
#
_cell.length_a   1.000
_cell.length_b   1.000
_cell.length_c   1.000
_cell.angle_alpha   90.00
_cell.angle_beta   90.00
_cell.angle_gamma   90.00
#
_symmetry.space_group_name_H-M   'P 1'
#
loop_
_entity.id
_entity.type
_entity.pdbx_description
1 polymer ?
#
loop_
_entity_poly.entity_id
_entity_poly.type
_entity_poly.pdbx_seq_one_letter_code
_entity_poly.pdbx_strand_id
1 'polypeptide(L)'
;LVSYEVRPRVRVYKPDGTRLGGEQLPARLENIRNYYGRNSALEALTLHPRYGILVAPQRPLRGDSSGHIYARNGRSWSYRLTDLPGNSLVAMEALPDGSLLMLERAFVAITKPLIISLRQAELKGKTSTVHTLATFNSRAGWRLDNFEGLAHHQGRRFFMVSDDNDSFWQNTLLVYFELLETEQGS
;
A
#
# COMPACT_ATOMS: atom_id res chain seq x y z
N LEU A 1 -6.45 8.01 -9.70
CA LEU A 1 -6.57 8.63 -8.35
C LEU A 1 -5.16 8.88 -7.83
N VAL A 2 -4.92 9.93 -7.03
CA VAL A 2 -3.59 10.25 -6.48
C VAL A 2 -3.71 10.69 -5.02
N SER A 3 -2.97 10.06 -4.12
CA SER A 3 -2.78 10.49 -2.73
C SER A 3 -1.54 11.39 -2.59
N TYR A 4 -1.51 12.20 -1.53
CA TYR A 4 -0.37 13.07 -1.23
C TYR A 4 -0.06 13.03 0.25
N GLU A 5 1.22 13.13 0.59
CA GLU A 5 1.69 12.98 1.96
C GLU A 5 1.80 14.30 2.74
N VAL A 6 2.49 15.31 2.19
CA VAL A 6 2.81 16.56 2.93
C VAL A 6 1.57 17.30 3.43
N ARG A 7 0.50 17.27 2.62
CA ARG A 7 -0.85 17.71 2.98
C ARG A 7 -1.79 16.56 2.61
N PRO A 8 -2.17 15.70 3.56
CA PRO A 8 -2.98 14.52 3.32
C PRO A 8 -4.23 14.88 2.54
N ARG A 9 -4.34 14.36 1.32
CA ARG A 9 -5.49 14.56 0.43
C ARG A 9 -5.48 13.50 -0.65
N VAL A 10 -6.67 13.23 -1.21
CA VAL A 10 -6.81 12.45 -2.43
C VAL A 10 -7.37 13.34 -3.52
N ARG A 11 -6.79 13.24 -4.72
CA ARG A 11 -7.21 13.97 -5.91
C ARG A 11 -7.58 12.99 -7.02
N VAL A 12 -8.53 13.43 -7.85
CA VAL A 12 -8.97 12.69 -9.02
C VAL A 12 -8.44 13.42 -10.26
N TYR A 13 -7.84 12.66 -11.16
CA TYR A 13 -7.24 13.14 -12.40
C TYR A 13 -7.74 12.30 -13.57
N LYS A 14 -7.89 12.92 -14.73
CA LYS A 14 -7.95 12.23 -16.01
C LYS A 14 -6.57 11.67 -16.38
N PRO A 15 -6.48 10.70 -17.31
CA PRO A 15 -5.20 10.20 -17.80
C PRO A 15 -4.29 11.28 -18.42
N ASP A 16 -4.89 12.35 -18.97
CA ASP A 16 -4.16 13.51 -19.52
C ASP A 16 -3.60 14.47 -18.44
N GLY A 17 -3.77 14.14 -17.15
CA GLY A 17 -3.33 14.98 -16.02
C GLY A 17 -4.30 16.09 -15.63
N THR A 18 -5.45 16.24 -16.31
CA THR A 18 -6.47 17.22 -15.92
C THR A 18 -7.07 16.85 -14.58
N ARG A 19 -7.02 17.77 -13.61
CA ARG A 19 -7.64 17.57 -12.29
C ARG A 19 -9.16 17.66 -12.39
N LEU A 20 -9.84 16.59 -11.98
CA LEU A 20 -11.31 16.53 -11.91
C LEU A 20 -11.87 17.00 -10.57
N GLY A 21 -11.12 16.82 -9.48
CA GLY A 21 -11.63 17.14 -8.15
C GLY A 21 -10.76 16.60 -7.03
N GLY A 22 -11.39 16.25 -5.91
CA GLY A 22 -10.74 15.55 -4.81
C GLY A 22 -11.75 14.91 -3.89
N GLU A 23 -11.25 13.96 -3.12
CA GLU A 23 -12.06 13.21 -2.17
C GLU A 23 -11.88 13.77 -0.77
N GLN A 24 -12.97 13.77 -0.01
CA GLN A 24 -12.91 14.06 1.41
C GLN A 24 -12.28 12.88 2.13
N LEU A 25 -11.32 13.18 3.01
CA LEU A 25 -10.71 12.17 3.85
C LEU A 25 -11.51 12.03 5.16
N PRO A 26 -11.47 10.86 5.81
CA PRO A 26 -11.85 10.74 7.19
C PRO A 26 -11.10 11.76 8.06
N ALA A 27 -11.78 12.38 9.03
CA ALA A 27 -11.22 13.48 9.84
C ALA A 27 -9.88 13.14 10.51
N ARG A 28 -9.67 11.89 10.95
CA ARG A 28 -8.38 11.46 11.53
C ARG A 28 -7.21 11.51 10.54
N LEU A 29 -7.47 11.47 9.23
CA LEU A 29 -6.45 11.52 8.18
C LEU A 29 -6.17 12.94 7.67
N GLU A 30 -7.02 13.92 7.96
CA GLU A 30 -6.83 15.29 7.46
C GLU A 30 -5.72 16.04 8.19
N ASN A 31 -5.51 15.74 9.48
CA ASN A 31 -4.53 16.45 10.30
C ASN A 31 -3.15 15.77 10.23
N ILE A 32 -2.20 16.43 9.56
CA ILE A 32 -0.81 15.97 9.43
C ILE A 32 -0.13 15.67 10.78
N ARG A 33 -0.57 16.27 11.88
CA ARG A 33 -0.02 16.02 13.23
C ARG A 33 -0.35 14.63 13.76
N ASN A 34 -1.33 13.94 13.17
CA ASN A 34 -1.67 12.57 13.51
C ASN A 34 -0.65 11.55 12.94
N TYR A 35 0.25 11.98 12.06
CA TYR A 35 1.25 11.13 11.44
C TYR A 35 2.62 11.26 12.14
N TYR A 36 3.47 10.24 12.06
CA TYR A 36 4.82 10.30 12.66
C TYR A 36 5.76 11.24 11.90
N GLY A 37 5.60 11.35 10.58
CA GLY A 37 6.39 12.24 9.72
C GLY A 37 5.55 12.77 8.54
N ARG A 38 6.02 13.87 7.92
CA ARG A 38 5.33 14.48 6.77
C ARG A 38 5.45 13.66 5.49
N ASN A 39 6.48 12.81 5.41
CA ASN A 39 6.76 11.88 4.31
C ASN A 39 6.35 10.45 4.68
N SER A 40 5.30 10.31 5.48
CA SER A 40 4.77 9.00 5.91
C SER A 40 3.26 9.06 6.03
N ALA A 41 2.64 9.93 5.25
CA ALA A 41 1.20 10.15 5.30
C ALA A 41 0.47 9.13 4.42
N LEU A 42 -0.27 9.53 3.39
CA LEU A 42 -1.09 8.61 2.60
C LEU A 42 -0.28 7.98 1.47
N GLU A 43 0.09 6.71 1.63
CA GLU A 43 0.87 5.93 0.65
C GLU A 43 0.00 4.95 -0.12
N ALA A 44 -0.96 4.34 0.55
CA ALA A 44 -1.81 3.32 -0.05
C ALA A 44 -3.19 3.88 -0.39
N LEU A 45 -3.62 3.66 -1.63
CA LEU A 45 -4.89 4.13 -2.19
C LEU A 45 -5.39 3.12 -3.23
N THR A 46 -6.65 2.71 -3.14
CA THR A 46 -7.27 1.85 -4.16
C THR A 46 -8.78 2.12 -4.28
N LEU A 47 -9.39 1.66 -5.38
CA LEU A 47 -10.83 1.69 -5.60
C LEU A 47 -11.42 0.30 -5.32
N HIS A 48 -12.13 0.17 -4.21
CA HIS A 48 -12.73 -1.08 -3.76
C HIS A 48 -14.16 -1.27 -4.32
N PRO A 49 -14.52 -2.46 -4.82
CA PRO A 49 -15.81 -2.70 -5.48
C PRO A 49 -17.03 -2.42 -4.58
N ARG A 50 -16.91 -2.66 -3.27
CA ARG A 50 -17.99 -2.45 -2.29
C ARG A 50 -17.93 -1.14 -1.52
N TYR A 51 -16.73 -0.62 -1.28
CA TYR A 51 -16.51 0.46 -0.29
C TYR A 51 -16.06 1.77 -0.96
N GLY A 52 -15.92 1.76 -2.28
CA GLY A 52 -15.39 2.89 -3.03
C GLY A 52 -13.93 3.11 -2.69
N ILE A 53 -13.52 4.37 -2.54
CA ILE A 53 -12.13 4.72 -2.32
C ILE A 53 -11.69 4.32 -0.91
N LEU A 54 -10.63 3.52 -0.86
CA LEU A 54 -9.95 3.15 0.37
C LEU A 54 -8.58 3.82 0.42
N VAL A 55 -8.21 4.29 1.59
CA VAL A 55 -6.91 4.92 1.87
C VAL A 55 -6.29 4.32 3.12
N ALA A 56 -4.97 4.20 3.13
CA ALA A 56 -4.23 3.81 4.31
C ALA A 56 -2.93 4.61 4.44
N PRO A 57 -2.59 5.08 5.64
CA PRO A 57 -1.28 5.66 5.92
C PRO A 57 -0.12 4.68 5.71
N GLN A 58 1.09 5.20 5.49
CA GLN A 58 2.32 4.39 5.40
C GLN A 58 2.56 3.56 6.67
N ARG A 59 2.31 4.19 7.82
CA ARG A 59 2.53 3.65 9.17
C ARG A 59 1.31 3.95 10.03
N PRO A 60 1.10 3.22 11.15
CA PRO A 60 0.08 3.57 12.13
C PRO A 60 0.13 5.05 12.49
N LEU A 61 -1.03 5.66 12.70
CA LEU A 61 -1.09 7.04 13.21
C LEU A 61 -0.51 7.09 14.63
N ARG A 62 -0.15 8.28 15.08
CA ARG A 62 0.32 8.50 16.46
C ARG A 62 -0.73 8.01 17.45
N GLY A 63 -0.31 7.15 18.38
CA GLY A 63 -1.18 6.54 19.39
C GLY A 63 -1.87 5.25 18.96
N ASP A 64 -1.86 4.90 17.66
CA ASP A 64 -2.38 3.62 17.18
C ASP A 64 -1.24 2.57 17.20
N SER A 65 -1.54 1.35 17.66
CA SER A 65 -0.59 0.23 17.70
C SER A 65 -0.62 -0.65 16.44
N SER A 66 -1.55 -0.38 15.53
CA SER A 66 -1.81 -1.16 14.32
C SER A 66 -2.08 -0.24 13.13
N GLY A 67 -1.86 -0.76 11.91
CA GLY A 67 -2.27 -0.06 10.70
C GLY A 67 -3.78 -0.02 10.57
N HIS A 68 -4.30 0.94 9.80
CA HIS A 68 -5.73 1.05 9.52
C HIS A 68 -5.98 1.39 8.05
N ILE A 69 -6.99 0.75 7.49
CA ILE A 69 -7.53 1.04 6.16
C ILE A 69 -8.84 1.76 6.37
N TYR A 70 -9.04 2.89 5.70
CA TYR A 70 -10.20 3.74 5.89
C TYR A 70 -10.99 3.90 4.59
N ALA A 71 -12.31 3.81 4.69
CA ALA A 71 -13.23 4.25 3.67
C ALA A 71 -13.65 5.70 3.92
N ARG A 72 -14.11 6.37 2.86
CA ARG A 72 -14.54 7.79 2.91
C ARG A 72 -15.59 8.09 3.99
N ASN A 73 -16.50 7.17 4.28
CA ASN A 73 -17.54 7.34 5.28
C ASN A 73 -17.06 7.18 6.74
N GLY A 74 -15.75 7.07 6.96
CA GLY A 74 -15.14 6.89 8.29
C GLY A 74 -15.11 5.44 8.77
N ARG A 75 -15.68 4.49 8.03
CA ARG A 75 -15.48 3.06 8.32
C ARG A 75 -14.00 2.72 8.18
N SER A 76 -13.49 1.93 9.12
CA SER A 76 -12.08 1.51 9.09
C SER A 76 -11.90 0.06 9.53
N TRP A 77 -10.82 -0.55 9.07
CA TRP A 77 -10.38 -1.88 9.46
C TRP A 77 -8.94 -1.80 9.95
N SER A 78 -8.68 -2.23 11.19
CA SER A 78 -7.32 -2.35 11.70
C SER A 78 -6.64 -3.60 11.14
N TYR A 79 -5.34 -3.54 10.91
CA TYR A 79 -4.53 -4.70 10.52
C TYR A 79 -3.13 -4.64 11.14
N ARG A 80 -2.50 -5.80 11.28
CA ARG A 80 -1.10 -5.89 11.73
C ARG A 80 -0.18 -5.84 10.52
N LEU A 81 0.75 -4.90 10.52
CA LEU A 81 1.93 -4.93 9.63
C LEU A 81 2.80 -6.15 9.96
N THR A 82 3.61 -6.58 9.02
CA THR A 82 4.66 -7.59 9.30
C THR A 82 5.61 -7.02 10.36
N ASP A 83 5.97 -7.85 11.35
CA ASP A 83 6.88 -7.47 12.44
C ASP A 83 8.34 -7.50 11.95
N LEU A 84 8.67 -6.51 11.13
CA LEU A 84 10.01 -6.27 10.61
C LEU A 84 10.43 -4.82 10.90
N PRO A 85 11.68 -4.58 11.33
CA PRO A 85 12.17 -3.23 11.54
C PRO A 85 12.05 -2.35 10.28
N GLY A 86 11.53 -1.14 10.45
CA GLY A 86 11.35 -0.20 9.33
C GLY A 86 10.23 -0.57 8.36
N ASN A 87 9.39 -1.54 8.69
CA ASN A 87 8.28 -1.95 7.83
C ASN A 87 7.16 -0.92 7.74
N SER A 88 6.58 -0.82 6.55
CA SER A 88 5.49 0.10 6.22
C SER A 88 4.66 -0.42 5.07
N LEU A 89 3.39 -0.02 5.02
CA LEU A 89 2.53 -0.20 3.85
C LEU A 89 2.90 0.86 2.81
N VAL A 90 3.20 0.45 1.58
CA VAL A 90 3.61 1.36 0.50
C VAL A 90 2.64 1.35 -0.67
N ALA A 91 1.87 0.29 -0.88
CA ALA A 91 0.80 0.26 -1.85
C ALA A 91 -0.29 -0.74 -1.48
N MET A 92 -1.48 -0.59 -2.06
CA MET A 92 -2.51 -1.61 -2.00
C MET A 92 -3.35 -1.59 -3.27
N GLU A 93 -3.95 -2.74 -3.59
CA GLU A 93 -4.87 -2.88 -4.70
C GLU A 93 -6.06 -3.75 -4.32
N ALA A 94 -7.28 -3.30 -4.65
CA ALA A 94 -8.49 -4.07 -4.40
C ALA A 94 -8.62 -5.22 -5.40
N LEU A 95 -8.95 -6.40 -4.90
CA LEU A 95 -9.20 -7.59 -5.69
C LEU A 95 -10.70 -7.72 -6.04
N PRO A 96 -11.05 -8.46 -7.11
CA PRO A 96 -12.45 -8.64 -7.51
C PRO A 96 -13.34 -9.25 -6.42
N ASP A 97 -12.78 -10.07 -5.53
CA ASP A 97 -13.47 -10.68 -4.40
C ASP A 97 -13.69 -9.73 -3.19
N GLY A 98 -13.17 -8.51 -3.27
CA GLY A 98 -13.24 -7.52 -2.20
C GLY A 98 -12.21 -7.71 -1.08
N SER A 99 -11.22 -8.57 -1.28
CA SER A 99 -9.98 -8.53 -0.49
C SER A 99 -9.01 -7.49 -1.06
N LEU A 100 -7.92 -7.23 -0.35
CA LEU A 100 -6.88 -6.30 -0.77
C LEU A 100 -5.55 -7.03 -0.92
N LEU A 101 -4.88 -6.82 -2.04
CA LEU A 101 -3.45 -7.08 -2.17
C LEU A 101 -2.69 -5.88 -1.59
N MET A 102 -1.72 -6.12 -0.72
CA MET A 102 -0.97 -5.11 0.00
C MET A 102 0.52 -5.32 -0.26
N LEU A 103 1.22 -4.22 -0.50
CA LEU A 103 2.67 -4.20 -0.65
C LEU A 103 3.29 -3.53 0.57
N GLU A 104 4.02 -4.32 1.35
CA GLU A 104 4.79 -3.82 2.47
C GLU A 104 6.27 -3.77 2.13
N ARG A 105 6.95 -2.73 2.62
CA ARG A 105 8.39 -2.52 2.46
C ARG A 105 9.02 -2.34 3.83
N ALA A 106 9.97 -3.21 4.16
CA ALA A 106 10.86 -3.06 5.30
C ALA A 106 12.24 -2.62 4.83
N PHE A 107 12.58 -1.38 5.18
CA PHE A 107 13.87 -0.76 4.90
C PHE A 107 14.31 0.07 6.11
N VAL A 108 15.55 -0.12 6.55
CA VAL A 108 16.12 0.60 7.70
C VAL A 108 17.29 1.47 7.25
N ALA A 109 18.20 0.91 6.46
CA ALA A 109 19.39 1.58 5.94
C ALA A 109 19.96 0.77 4.77
N ILE A 110 20.77 1.41 3.93
CA ILE A 110 21.38 0.77 2.73
C ILE A 110 22.29 -0.43 3.05
N THR A 111 22.82 -0.51 4.27
CA THR A 111 23.66 -1.64 4.75
C THR A 111 22.83 -2.84 5.27
N LYS A 112 21.51 -2.67 5.39
CA LYS A 112 20.57 -3.70 5.83
C LYS A 112 19.81 -4.27 4.62
N PRO A 113 19.24 -5.49 4.73
CA PRO A 113 18.41 -6.02 3.67
C PRO A 113 17.21 -5.14 3.42
N LEU A 114 16.80 -5.05 2.15
CA LEU A 114 15.49 -4.59 1.75
C LEU A 114 14.59 -5.82 1.67
N ILE A 115 13.43 -5.74 2.33
CA ILE A 115 12.43 -6.81 2.29
C ILE A 115 11.12 -6.23 1.74
N ILE A 116 10.57 -6.90 0.75
CA ILE A 116 9.26 -6.61 0.17
C ILE A 116 8.33 -7.77 0.50
N SER A 117 7.18 -7.49 1.08
CA SER A 117 6.17 -8.49 1.40
C SER A 117 4.88 -8.21 0.64
N LEU A 118 4.43 -9.18 -0.14
CA LEU A 118 3.08 -9.19 -0.72
C LEU A 118 2.15 -9.88 0.26
N ARG A 119 1.07 -9.21 0.62
CA ARG A 119 0.11 -9.67 1.61
C ARG A 119 -1.31 -9.53 1.11
N GLN A 120 -2.22 -10.35 1.60
CA GLN A 120 -3.64 -10.26 1.30
C GLN A 120 -4.42 -9.98 2.56
N ALA A 121 -5.27 -8.95 2.54
CA ALA A 121 -6.13 -8.57 3.64
C ALA A 121 -7.61 -8.77 3.31
N GLU A 122 -8.33 -9.45 4.20
CA GLU A 122 -9.78 -9.57 4.12
C GLU A 122 -10.45 -8.49 4.97
N LEU A 123 -11.32 -7.67 4.37
CA LEU A 123 -12.01 -6.57 5.06
C LEU A 123 -13.26 -7.04 5.82
N LYS A 124 -13.07 -7.80 6.90
CA LYS A 124 -14.14 -8.34 7.77
C LYS A 124 -14.23 -7.57 9.10
N GLY A 125 -15.45 -7.38 9.60
CA GLY A 125 -15.69 -6.74 10.91
C GLY A 125 -15.02 -5.37 11.06
N LYS A 126 -14.29 -5.18 12.18
CA LYS A 126 -13.43 -4.01 12.48
C LYS A 126 -11.93 -4.30 12.31
N THR A 127 -11.55 -5.55 12.15
CA THR A 127 -10.15 -6.01 12.10
C THR A 127 -9.98 -6.94 10.92
N SER A 128 -9.06 -6.59 10.03
CA SER A 128 -8.72 -7.41 8.88
C SER A 128 -7.77 -8.53 9.28
N THR A 129 -8.08 -9.74 8.80
CA THR A 129 -7.11 -10.83 8.76
C THR A 129 -6.17 -10.58 7.60
N VAL A 130 -4.86 -10.69 7.82
CA VAL A 130 -3.84 -10.46 6.79
C VAL A 130 -2.90 -11.65 6.70
N HIS A 131 -2.76 -12.20 5.51
CA HIS A 131 -1.91 -13.33 5.18
C HIS A 131 -0.75 -12.89 4.31
N THR A 132 0.45 -13.40 4.55
CA THR A 132 1.59 -13.15 3.67
C THR A 132 1.55 -14.14 2.51
N LEU A 133 1.51 -13.63 1.28
CA LEU A 133 1.51 -14.43 0.06
C LEU A 133 2.93 -14.72 -0.42
N ALA A 134 3.80 -13.71 -0.36
CA ALA A 134 5.20 -13.83 -0.75
C ALA A 134 6.06 -12.84 0.04
N THR A 135 7.34 -13.17 0.19
CA THR A 135 8.35 -12.28 0.76
C THR A 135 9.61 -12.38 -0.06
N PHE A 136 10.10 -11.22 -0.51
CA PHE A 136 11.31 -11.07 -1.29
C PHE A 136 12.36 -10.36 -0.45
N ASN A 137 13.57 -10.91 -0.39
CA ASN A 137 14.66 -10.38 0.42
C ASN A 137 15.89 -10.16 -0.44
N SER A 138 16.46 -8.94 -0.42
CA SER A 138 17.62 -8.59 -1.24
C SER A 138 18.88 -9.41 -0.90
N ARG A 139 19.01 -9.91 0.34
CA ARG A 139 20.09 -10.84 0.72
C ARG A 139 19.89 -12.27 0.21
N ALA A 140 18.67 -12.63 -0.17
CA ALA A 140 18.35 -13.93 -0.75
C ALA A 140 18.48 -13.93 -2.29
N GLY A 141 19.17 -12.94 -2.86
CA GLY A 141 19.45 -12.84 -4.30
C GLY A 141 18.35 -12.17 -5.12
N TRP A 142 17.26 -11.69 -4.49
CA TRP A 142 16.24 -10.93 -5.20
C TRP A 142 16.74 -9.55 -5.56
N ARG A 143 16.63 -9.19 -6.84
CA ARG A 143 16.85 -7.82 -7.30
C ARG A 143 15.64 -6.97 -6.91
N LEU A 144 15.79 -6.20 -5.83
CA LEU A 144 14.74 -5.36 -5.27
C LEU A 144 15.19 -3.90 -5.23
N ASP A 145 14.23 -2.99 -5.31
CA ASP A 145 14.42 -1.55 -5.15
C ASP A 145 13.21 -0.96 -4.40
N ASN A 146 13.13 0.36 -4.28
CA ASN A 146 12.13 1.12 -3.52
C ASN A 146 10.70 0.99 -4.09
N PHE A 147 10.11 -0.20 -4.06
CA PHE A 147 8.75 -0.46 -4.56
C PHE A 147 7.72 0.38 -3.81
N GLU A 148 6.89 1.11 -4.55
CA GLU A 148 5.85 2.05 -4.06
C GLU A 148 4.56 1.98 -4.87
N GLY A 149 4.57 1.35 -6.04
CA GLY A 149 3.36 1.15 -6.84
C GLY A 149 2.94 -0.30 -6.89
N LEU A 150 1.63 -0.53 -6.85
CA LEU A 150 0.97 -1.80 -7.10
C LEU A 150 -0.29 -1.52 -7.93
N ALA A 151 -0.48 -2.22 -9.04
CA ALA A 151 -1.64 -2.03 -9.91
C ALA A 151 -2.13 -3.35 -10.50
N HIS A 152 -3.45 -3.55 -10.55
CA HIS A 152 -4.06 -4.62 -11.30
C HIS A 152 -3.94 -4.37 -12.81
N HIS A 153 -3.72 -5.44 -13.58
CA HIS A 153 -3.74 -5.38 -15.03
C HIS A 153 -4.90 -6.20 -15.61
N GLN A 154 -4.84 -7.52 -15.50
CA GLN A 154 -5.87 -8.43 -16.02
C GLN A 154 -5.86 -9.75 -15.26
N GLY A 155 -7.04 -10.35 -15.06
CA GLY A 155 -7.16 -11.61 -14.31
C GLY A 155 -6.51 -11.49 -12.93
N ARG A 156 -5.53 -12.35 -12.66
CA ARG A 156 -4.73 -12.35 -11.42
C ARG A 156 -3.31 -11.80 -11.63
N ARG A 157 -3.12 -10.93 -12.62
CA ARG A 157 -1.84 -10.35 -12.99
C ARG A 157 -1.72 -8.89 -12.59
N PHE A 158 -0.58 -8.54 -12.03
CA PHE A 158 -0.32 -7.27 -11.39
C PHE A 158 1.05 -6.73 -11.79
N PHE A 159 1.16 -5.41 -11.74
CA PHE A 159 2.45 -4.72 -11.78
C PHE A 159 2.83 -4.25 -10.39
N MET A 160 4.11 -4.38 -10.05
CA MET A 160 4.73 -3.61 -8.97
C MET A 160 5.86 -2.78 -9.54
N VAL A 161 5.98 -1.52 -9.11
CA VAL A 161 6.94 -0.55 -9.65
C VAL A 161 7.71 0.13 -8.52
N SER A 162 9.02 0.30 -8.71
CA SER A 162 9.88 1.04 -7.78
C SER A 162 10.00 2.49 -8.16
N ASP A 163 10.03 3.34 -7.13
CA ASP A 163 10.44 4.73 -7.28
C ASP A 163 11.98 4.78 -7.49
N ASP A 164 12.42 5.70 -8.33
CA ASP A 164 13.84 5.99 -8.55
C ASP A 164 14.36 7.09 -7.61
N ASN A 165 13.52 7.59 -6.69
CA ASN A 165 13.80 8.68 -5.74
C ASN A 165 14.35 9.94 -6.42
N ASP A 166 13.98 10.22 -7.68
CA ASP A 166 14.51 11.33 -8.48
C ASP A 166 16.04 11.25 -8.66
N SER A 167 16.59 10.03 -8.64
CA SER A 167 18.02 9.76 -8.77
C SER A 167 18.39 9.36 -10.19
N PHE A 168 19.32 10.10 -10.80
CA PHE A 168 19.86 9.80 -12.13
C PHE A 168 20.49 8.39 -12.26
N TRP A 169 20.86 7.76 -11.13
CA TRP A 169 21.55 6.46 -11.10
C TRP A 169 20.65 5.30 -10.65
N GLN A 170 19.45 5.55 -10.12
CA GLN A 170 18.50 4.50 -9.79
C GLN A 170 17.66 4.17 -11.02
N ASN A 171 17.45 2.89 -11.29
CA ASN A 171 16.57 2.47 -12.38
C ASN A 171 15.20 2.14 -11.80
N THR A 172 14.13 2.66 -12.40
CA THR A 172 12.77 2.18 -12.12
C THR A 172 12.70 0.68 -12.48
N LEU A 173 12.41 -0.17 -11.49
CA LEU A 173 12.12 -1.59 -11.71
C LEU A 173 10.61 -1.76 -11.88
N LEU A 174 10.21 -2.36 -13.00
CA LEU A 174 8.86 -2.83 -13.23
C LEU A 174 8.84 -4.36 -13.18
N VAL A 175 8.07 -4.91 -12.26
CA VAL A 175 7.87 -6.36 -12.14
C VAL A 175 6.42 -6.70 -12.46
N TYR A 176 6.23 -7.63 -13.38
CA TYR A 176 4.93 -8.18 -13.74
C TYR A 176 4.81 -9.60 -13.19
N PHE A 177 3.78 -9.86 -12.39
CA PHE A 177 3.60 -11.14 -11.71
C PHE A 177 2.14 -11.59 -11.74
N GLU A 178 1.95 -12.89 -11.54
CA GLU A 178 0.64 -13.53 -11.43
C GLU A 178 0.49 -14.14 -10.04
N LEU A 179 -0.65 -13.89 -9.39
CA LEU A 179 -1.02 -14.61 -8.17
C LEU A 179 -1.63 -15.94 -8.58
N LEU A 180 -0.92 -17.04 -8.34
CA LEU A 180 -1.46 -18.38 -8.57
C LEU A 180 -2.56 -18.69 -7.54
N GLU A 181 -3.49 -19.56 -7.89
CA GLU A 181 -4.38 -20.13 -6.90
C GLU A 181 -3.56 -21.05 -5.99
N THR A 182 -3.69 -20.88 -4.68
CA THR A 182 -3.27 -21.93 -3.76
C THR A 182 -4.21 -23.11 -4.03
N GLU A 183 -3.67 -24.24 -4.48
CA GLU A 183 -4.42 -25.50 -4.46
C GLU A 183 -4.91 -25.69 -3.03
N GLN A 184 -6.22 -25.53 -2.81
CA GLN A 184 -6.84 -26.04 -1.61
C GLN A 184 -6.75 -27.56 -1.76
N GLY A 185 -5.88 -28.17 -0.96
CA GLY A 185 -5.74 -29.62 -0.93
C GLY A 185 -7.12 -30.26 -0.85
N SER A 186 -7.41 -31.07 -1.86
CA SER A 186 -8.55 -31.99 -1.95
C SER A 186 -8.58 -32.96 -0.79
#